data_AF-A0A7Y5FTL1-F1
#
_entry.id   AF-A0A7Y5FTL1-F1
#
_cell.length_a   1.000
_cell.length_b   1.000
_cell.length_c   1.000
_cell.angle_alpha   90.00
_cell.angle_beta   90.00
_cell.angle_gamma   90.00
#
_symmetry.space_group_name_H-M   'P 1'
#
loop_
_entity.id
_entity.type
_entity.pdbx_description
1 polymer ?
#
loop_
_entity_poly.entity_id
_entity_poly.type
_entity_poly.pdbx_seq_one_letter_code
_entity_poly.pdbx_strand_id
1 'polypeptide(L)'
;MRYNNFFFRFFLAVSLSSLFLFLTSCSEEPTPGPISPTVKVSPQSTMGKVRPLLRKSDDAVATHRSLAKGLYTDDQLIAMINQQPALSTGALKTILVSESPLSENVLLAVLNRSSKMATGDLKAVFLASTPLPAVVEEAIQHTNLMSSGDLQAVLEAQAGFGGHFLGTTVSKWMTKKEGGQIWHGGHKIKFPAGALPQDSKAAIEISSSNYVQVEFLPDGWFNKEVTVTISYKNVDLSGVDEKSLTLAWYDETTGEWIDVGGSVDIKKKWITANVWHFTQYTISTK
;
A
#
# COMPACT_ATOMS: atom_id res chain seq x y z
N MET A 1 -29.85 8.58 64.65
CA MET A 1 -28.99 7.45 65.04
C MET A 1 -27.66 7.56 64.28
N ARG A 2 -26.54 7.78 65.00
CA ARG A 2 -25.10 7.66 64.63
C ARG A 2 -24.64 8.39 63.34
N TYR A 3 -24.16 9.64 63.35
CA TYR A 3 -22.83 10.18 63.78
C TYR A 3 -21.59 9.40 63.31
N ASN A 4 -20.80 10.02 62.42
CA ASN A 4 -19.34 9.93 62.45
C ASN A 4 -18.70 11.21 61.89
N ASN A 5 -18.07 11.96 62.79
CA ASN A 5 -17.14 13.07 62.57
C ASN A 5 -15.71 12.53 62.78
N PHE A 6 -14.72 12.98 62.02
CA PHE A 6 -13.31 13.12 62.45
C PHE A 6 -12.53 13.91 61.35
N PHE A 7 -12.22 15.21 61.54
CA PHE A 7 -10.97 15.79 62.11
C PHE A 7 -9.67 15.30 61.41
N PHE A 8 -8.60 16.06 61.08
CA PHE A 8 -8.20 17.49 61.04
C PHE A 8 -6.67 17.48 60.70
N ARG A 9 -6.13 18.59 60.17
CA ARG A 9 -4.72 19.10 60.19
C ARG A 9 -3.85 18.74 58.97
N PHE A 10 -3.52 19.71 58.10
CA PHE A 10 -2.46 20.75 58.21
C PHE A 10 -1.06 20.19 58.49
N PHE A 11 -0.21 20.16 57.45
CA PHE A 11 1.22 20.40 57.59
C PHE A 11 1.72 21.27 56.43
N LEU A 12 2.54 22.23 56.85
CA LEU A 12 3.19 23.30 56.11
C LEU A 12 4.61 22.85 55.73
N ALA A 13 5.11 23.40 54.61
CA ALA A 13 6.46 23.94 54.44
C ALA A 13 7.55 23.16 53.65
N VAL A 14 8.36 24.02 52.99
CA VAL A 14 9.77 23.89 52.55
C VAL A 14 9.95 23.23 51.17
N SER A 15 10.05 24.03 50.11
CA SER A 15 11.30 24.60 49.55
C SER A 15 12.19 23.54 48.91
N LEU A 16 12.35 23.60 47.58
CA LEU A 16 13.67 23.62 46.95
C LEU A 16 13.52 24.15 45.51
N SER A 17 13.95 25.39 45.32
CA SER A 17 14.21 25.96 44.01
C SER A 17 15.27 25.12 43.30
N SER A 18 14.86 24.29 42.34
CA SER A 18 15.79 23.60 41.45
C SER A 18 16.18 24.57 40.34
N LEU A 19 17.31 25.24 40.59
CA LEU A 19 18.07 25.99 39.59
C LEU A 19 18.56 25.00 38.52
N PHE A 20 17.77 24.83 37.44
CA PHE A 20 18.24 24.12 36.27
C PHE A 20 19.28 25.01 35.56
N LEU A 21 20.55 24.69 35.78
CA LEU A 21 21.65 25.06 34.90
C LEU A 21 21.32 24.52 33.50
N PHE A 22 20.94 25.42 32.58
CA PHE A 22 21.07 25.17 31.16
C PHE A 22 22.57 25.06 30.87
N LEU A 23 23.08 23.83 30.95
CA LEU A 23 24.26 23.46 30.18
C LEU A 23 23.82 23.57 28.71
N THR A 24 24.27 24.63 28.06
CA THR A 24 24.43 24.70 26.61
C THR A 24 25.35 23.54 26.24
N SER A 25 24.76 22.36 26.05
CA SER A 25 25.40 21.28 25.34
C SER A 25 25.67 21.85 23.96
N CYS A 26 26.95 22.10 23.66
CA CYS A 26 27.39 22.22 22.28
C CYS A 26 26.75 21.06 21.54
N SER A 27 25.83 21.37 20.62
CA SER A 27 25.37 20.43 19.63
C SER A 27 26.63 20.05 18.88
N GLU A 28 27.22 18.92 19.23
CA GLU A 28 28.05 18.19 18.28
C GLU A 28 27.17 18.06 17.04
N GLU A 29 27.61 18.68 15.94
CA GLU A 29 27.04 18.37 14.64
C GLU A 29 26.99 16.84 14.54
N PRO A 30 25.85 16.25 14.15
CA PRO A 30 25.81 14.82 13.91
C PRO A 30 26.96 14.52 12.96
N THR A 31 27.97 13.80 13.45
CA THR A 31 29.08 13.30 12.64
C THR A 31 28.43 12.73 11.38
N PRO A 32 28.82 13.20 10.17
CA PRO A 32 28.28 12.67 8.94
C PRO A 32 28.27 11.15 9.06
N GLY A 33 27.06 10.57 9.07
CA GLY A 33 26.91 9.13 9.14
C GLY A 33 27.84 8.52 8.09
N PRO A 34 28.39 7.30 8.35
CA PRO A 34 29.37 6.70 7.46
C PRO A 34 28.90 6.89 6.03
N ILE A 35 29.69 7.67 5.28
CA ILE A 35 29.47 7.95 3.87
C ILE A 35 29.07 6.62 3.28
N SER A 36 27.85 6.53 2.73
CA SER A 36 27.35 5.31 2.10
C SER A 36 28.52 4.68 1.37
N PRO A 37 28.84 3.40 1.62
CA PRO A 37 29.96 2.76 0.93
C PRO A 37 29.82 3.16 -0.52
N THR A 38 30.91 3.61 -1.13
CA THR A 38 30.99 3.88 -2.56
C THR A 38 30.72 2.54 -3.23
N VAL A 39 29.44 2.16 -3.26
CA VAL A 39 28.88 1.18 -4.15
C VAL A 39 29.30 1.79 -5.47
N LYS A 40 30.19 1.10 -6.17
CA LYS A 40 30.37 1.31 -7.60
C LYS A 40 28.98 1.09 -8.17
N VAL A 41 28.18 2.15 -8.19
CA VAL A 41 26.96 2.21 -8.97
C VAL A 41 27.47 1.91 -10.35
N SER A 42 27.19 0.68 -10.81
CA SER A 42 27.41 0.33 -12.20
C SER A 42 26.85 1.52 -12.97
N PRO A 43 27.65 2.24 -13.77
CA PRO A 43 27.23 3.50 -14.34
C PRO A 43 25.86 3.26 -14.95
N GLN A 44 24.83 3.88 -14.37
CA GLN A 44 23.53 3.96 -15.02
C GLN A 44 23.86 4.67 -16.33
N SER A 45 24.02 3.86 -17.38
CA SER A 45 24.26 4.31 -18.75
C SER A 45 23.39 5.52 -18.96
N THR A 46 23.93 6.65 -19.43
CA THR A 46 23.20 7.91 -19.64
C THR A 46 21.89 7.62 -20.36
N MET A 47 20.81 7.40 -19.61
CA MET A 47 19.56 6.93 -20.18
C MET A 47 18.83 8.16 -20.69
N GLY A 48 18.35 8.07 -21.92
CA GLY A 48 17.70 9.17 -22.61
C GLY A 48 16.45 9.64 -21.88
N LYS A 49 16.03 10.88 -22.18
CA LYS A 49 14.75 11.42 -21.72
C LYS A 49 13.62 10.57 -22.26
N VAL A 50 12.72 10.12 -21.40
CA VAL A 50 11.57 9.30 -21.80
C VAL A 50 10.24 10.01 -21.51
N ARG A 51 9.13 9.52 -22.08
CA ARG A 51 7.79 10.12 -21.94
C ARG A 51 6.80 9.16 -21.28
N PRO A 52 6.04 9.59 -20.25
CA PRO A 52 5.02 8.75 -19.64
C PRO A 52 3.98 8.26 -20.64
N LEU A 53 3.55 7.00 -20.52
CA LEU A 53 2.47 6.45 -21.33
C LEU A 53 1.09 6.76 -20.76
N LEU A 54 0.15 7.05 -21.67
CA LEU A 54 -1.24 7.32 -21.35
C LEU A 54 -1.94 6.04 -20.87
N ARG A 55 -2.87 6.22 -19.93
CA ARG A 55 -3.87 5.22 -19.58
C ARG A 55 -4.90 5.14 -20.69
N LYS A 56 -5.51 3.97 -20.86
CA LYS A 56 -6.74 3.86 -21.64
C LYS A 56 -7.79 4.78 -21.02
N SER A 57 -8.56 5.47 -21.86
CA SER A 57 -9.67 6.29 -21.39
C SER A 57 -10.74 5.37 -20.78
N ASP A 58 -10.76 5.27 -19.45
CA ASP A 58 -11.86 4.65 -18.73
C ASP A 58 -12.91 5.75 -18.47
N ASP A 59 -14.14 5.60 -18.99
CA ASP A 59 -15.28 6.52 -18.79
C ASP A 59 -15.79 6.62 -17.33
N ALA A 60 -14.99 6.23 -16.34
CA ALA A 60 -15.41 6.13 -14.94
C ALA A 60 -14.50 6.97 -14.02
N VAL A 61 -14.89 8.22 -13.81
CA VAL A 61 -14.37 9.08 -12.74
C VAL A 61 -14.83 8.51 -11.39
N ALA A 62 -13.97 7.75 -10.72
CA ALA A 62 -14.19 7.32 -9.34
C ALA A 62 -13.72 8.43 -8.38
N THR A 63 -14.59 8.87 -7.47
CA THR A 63 -14.29 9.84 -6.40
C THR A 63 -13.74 9.10 -5.18
N HIS A 64 -12.51 9.39 -4.74
CA HIS A 64 -11.82 8.61 -3.69
C HIS A 64 -11.66 9.33 -2.34
N ARG A 65 -11.75 8.52 -1.26
CA ARG A 65 -11.61 8.87 0.16
C ARG A 65 -10.41 8.08 0.73
N SER A 66 -9.50 8.75 1.44
CA SER A 66 -8.28 8.19 2.06
C SER A 66 -8.58 7.11 3.12
N LEU A 67 -7.89 5.96 3.09
CA LEU A 67 -8.08 4.82 4.01
C LEU A 67 -7.07 4.89 5.19
N ALA A 68 -7.58 5.17 6.38
CA ALA A 68 -6.86 5.00 7.65
C ALA A 68 -6.73 3.52 8.02
N LYS A 69 -5.77 3.20 8.89
CA LYS A 69 -5.56 1.85 9.45
C LYS A 69 -6.87 1.34 10.07
N GLY A 70 -7.27 0.13 9.70
CA GLY A 70 -8.51 -0.50 10.18
C GLY A 70 -8.65 -0.49 11.71
N LEU A 71 -9.87 -0.27 12.19
CA LEU A 71 -10.24 -0.25 13.61
C LEU A 71 -10.27 -1.65 14.25
N TYR A 72 -10.30 -2.71 13.44
CA TYR A 72 -10.50 -4.09 13.91
C TYR A 72 -9.33 -5.01 13.57
N THR A 73 -9.07 -5.96 14.46
CA THR A 73 -8.15 -7.09 14.23
C THR A 73 -8.84 -8.21 13.44
N ASP A 74 -8.06 -9.08 12.80
CA ASP A 74 -8.59 -10.27 12.09
C ASP A 74 -9.52 -11.12 12.96
N ASP A 75 -9.14 -11.39 14.21
CA ASP A 75 -9.96 -12.18 15.14
C ASP A 75 -11.30 -11.50 15.44
N GLN A 76 -11.30 -10.17 15.60
CA GLN A 76 -12.53 -9.39 15.78
C GLN A 76 -13.41 -9.44 14.53
N LEU A 77 -12.83 -9.28 13.34
CA LEU A 77 -13.55 -9.37 12.07
C LEU A 77 -14.15 -10.78 11.86
N ILE A 78 -13.39 -11.83 12.14
CA ILE A 78 -13.84 -13.22 12.06
C ILE A 78 -14.97 -13.49 13.08
N ALA A 79 -14.86 -12.97 14.31
CA ALA A 79 -15.92 -13.07 15.30
C ALA A 79 -17.20 -12.36 14.83
N MET A 80 -17.10 -11.16 14.23
CA MET A 80 -18.24 -10.43 13.66
C MET A 80 -18.87 -11.15 12.46
N ILE A 81 -18.07 -11.83 11.63
CA ILE A 81 -18.59 -12.63 10.51
C ILE A 81 -19.44 -13.80 11.01
N ASN A 82 -18.99 -14.45 12.09
CA ASN A 82 -19.56 -15.69 12.63
C ASN A 82 -20.56 -15.49 13.79
N GLN A 83 -20.83 -14.25 14.21
CA GLN A 83 -21.67 -13.99 15.38
C GLN A 83 -23.12 -14.48 15.22
N GLN A 84 -23.79 -14.71 16.35
CA GLN A 84 -25.22 -15.01 16.43
C GLN A 84 -25.91 -14.07 17.43
N PRO A 85 -26.96 -13.31 17.04
CA PRO A 85 -27.55 -13.27 15.70
C PRO A 85 -26.61 -12.64 14.67
N ALA A 86 -26.70 -13.12 13.44
CA ALA A 86 -25.84 -12.70 12.35
C ALA A 86 -26.04 -11.21 12.02
N LEU A 87 -24.96 -10.46 11.75
CA LEU A 87 -25.06 -9.10 11.25
C LEU A 87 -25.83 -9.05 9.92
N SER A 88 -26.53 -7.95 9.66
CA SER A 88 -27.08 -7.71 8.33
C SER A 88 -25.95 -7.64 7.30
N THR A 89 -26.18 -8.14 6.09
CA THR A 89 -25.13 -8.19 5.04
C THR A 89 -24.62 -6.79 4.69
N GLY A 90 -25.51 -5.79 4.72
CA GLY A 90 -25.15 -4.39 4.48
C GLY A 90 -24.23 -3.81 5.57
N ALA A 91 -24.51 -4.07 6.86
CA ALA A 91 -23.65 -3.61 7.95
C ALA A 91 -22.28 -4.30 7.91
N LEU A 92 -22.27 -5.62 7.68
CA LEU A 92 -21.04 -6.39 7.57
C LEU A 92 -20.18 -5.93 6.37
N LYS A 93 -20.79 -5.69 5.20
CA LYS A 93 -20.09 -5.10 4.04
C LYS A 93 -19.41 -3.79 4.41
N THR A 94 -20.14 -2.85 5.04
CA THR A 94 -19.58 -1.53 5.36
C THR A 94 -18.32 -1.64 6.21
N ILE A 95 -18.35 -2.53 7.22
CA ILE A 95 -17.19 -2.81 8.07
C ILE A 95 -16.05 -3.43 7.24
N LEU A 96 -16.33 -4.51 6.50
CA LEU A 96 -15.30 -5.23 5.74
C LEU A 96 -14.63 -4.36 4.67
N VAL A 97 -15.40 -3.50 3.99
CA VAL A 97 -14.87 -2.56 3.00
C VAL A 97 -14.03 -1.46 3.66
N SER A 98 -14.46 -0.93 4.82
CA SER A 98 -13.67 0.10 5.53
C SER A 98 -12.37 -0.44 6.11
N GLU A 99 -12.33 -1.74 6.40
CA GLU A 99 -11.17 -2.44 6.96
C GLU A 99 -10.29 -3.09 5.90
N SER A 100 -10.63 -2.93 4.62
CA SER A 100 -9.85 -3.49 3.52
C SER A 100 -8.50 -2.76 3.35
N PRO A 101 -7.41 -3.47 2.97
CA PRO A 101 -7.40 -4.86 2.52
C PRO A 101 -7.49 -5.88 3.66
N LEU A 102 -8.34 -6.89 3.47
CA LEU A 102 -8.57 -7.97 4.45
C LEU A 102 -7.54 -9.10 4.31
N SER A 103 -7.29 -9.82 5.40
CA SER A 103 -6.42 -11.02 5.37
C SER A 103 -7.11 -12.24 4.74
N GLU A 104 -6.31 -13.23 4.36
CA GLU A 104 -6.80 -14.51 3.82
C GLU A 104 -7.82 -15.18 4.75
N ASN A 105 -7.54 -15.23 6.05
CA ASN A 105 -8.41 -15.87 7.02
C ASN A 105 -9.77 -15.16 7.13
N VAL A 106 -9.77 -13.83 7.09
CA VAL A 106 -11.01 -13.04 7.12
C VAL A 106 -11.81 -13.27 5.84
N LEU A 107 -11.17 -13.27 4.68
CA LEU A 107 -11.83 -13.51 3.39
C LEU A 107 -12.41 -14.93 3.28
N LEU A 108 -11.69 -15.94 3.76
CA LEU A 108 -12.19 -17.31 3.83
C LEU A 108 -13.37 -17.43 4.82
N ALA A 109 -13.35 -16.70 5.94
CA ALA A 109 -14.49 -16.64 6.85
C ALA A 109 -15.73 -16.03 6.17
N VAL A 110 -15.56 -14.97 5.36
CA VAL A 110 -16.65 -14.37 4.57
C VAL A 110 -17.27 -15.39 3.62
N LEU A 111 -16.45 -16.17 2.89
CA LEU A 111 -16.90 -17.22 1.97
C LEU A 111 -17.67 -18.34 2.69
N ASN A 112 -17.16 -18.74 3.85
CA ASN A 112 -17.68 -19.85 4.65
C ASN A 112 -18.83 -19.44 5.60
N ARG A 113 -19.23 -18.18 5.60
CA ARG A 113 -20.34 -17.68 6.42
C ARG A 113 -21.62 -18.49 6.17
N SER A 114 -22.32 -18.82 7.25
CA SER A 114 -23.57 -19.59 7.23
C SER A 114 -24.72 -18.81 6.59
N SER A 115 -24.92 -17.56 7.01
CA SER A 115 -25.80 -16.61 6.33
C SER A 115 -25.06 -16.04 5.11
N LYS A 116 -25.48 -16.41 3.91
CA LYS A 116 -24.82 -15.94 2.68
C LYS A 116 -25.03 -14.43 2.50
N MET A 117 -23.94 -13.74 2.14
CA MET A 117 -23.99 -12.33 1.76
C MET A 117 -24.58 -12.20 0.35
N ALA A 118 -25.23 -11.07 0.06
CA ALA A 118 -25.69 -10.77 -1.29
C ALA A 118 -24.50 -10.70 -2.25
N THR A 119 -24.69 -11.11 -3.51
CA THR A 119 -23.60 -11.17 -4.51
C THR A 119 -22.93 -9.81 -4.70
N GLY A 120 -23.71 -8.73 -4.76
CA GLY A 120 -23.19 -7.36 -4.85
C GLY A 120 -22.40 -6.91 -3.62
N ASP A 121 -22.76 -7.41 -2.43
CA ASP A 121 -22.01 -7.10 -1.19
C ASP A 121 -20.68 -7.87 -1.16
N LEU A 122 -20.67 -9.15 -1.56
CA LEU A 122 -19.42 -9.94 -1.70
C LEU A 122 -18.47 -9.30 -2.71
N LYS A 123 -19.01 -8.83 -3.84
CA LYS A 123 -18.23 -8.14 -4.88
C LYS A 123 -17.51 -6.93 -4.30
N ALA A 124 -18.24 -6.08 -3.58
CA ALA A 124 -17.65 -4.89 -2.98
C ALA A 124 -16.51 -5.23 -2.01
N VAL A 125 -16.69 -6.27 -1.19
CA VAL A 125 -15.65 -6.74 -0.26
C VAL A 125 -14.41 -7.25 -1.00
N PHE A 126 -14.58 -8.09 -2.02
CA PHE A 126 -13.44 -8.63 -2.78
C PHE A 126 -12.72 -7.57 -3.61
N LEU A 127 -13.45 -6.64 -4.22
CA LEU A 127 -12.85 -5.52 -4.93
C LEU A 127 -12.05 -4.61 -3.97
N ALA A 128 -12.58 -4.33 -2.78
CA ALA A 128 -11.87 -3.53 -1.78
C ALA A 128 -10.63 -4.25 -1.24
N SER A 129 -10.64 -5.58 -1.19
CA SER A 129 -9.51 -6.43 -0.75
C SER A 129 -8.60 -6.91 -1.88
N THR A 130 -8.69 -6.31 -3.07
CA THR A 130 -7.83 -6.67 -4.21
C THR A 130 -6.40 -6.14 -4.00
N PRO A 131 -5.34 -6.94 -4.24
CA PRO A 131 -5.37 -8.30 -4.77
C PRO A 131 -5.72 -9.35 -3.70
N LEU A 132 -6.51 -10.34 -4.12
CA LEU A 132 -6.95 -11.48 -3.33
C LEU A 132 -5.81 -12.51 -3.23
N PRO A 133 -5.70 -13.23 -2.08
CA PRO A 133 -4.86 -14.40 -2.00
C PRO A 133 -5.30 -15.48 -2.99
N ALA A 134 -4.35 -16.23 -3.58
CA ALA A 134 -4.64 -17.27 -4.58
C ALA A 134 -5.66 -18.31 -4.07
N VAL A 135 -5.59 -18.68 -2.79
CA VAL A 135 -6.54 -19.60 -2.15
C VAL A 135 -7.97 -19.04 -2.16
N VAL A 136 -8.12 -17.72 -1.98
CA VAL A 136 -9.42 -17.04 -2.04
C VAL A 136 -9.91 -16.95 -3.48
N GLU A 137 -9.03 -16.67 -4.44
CA GLU A 137 -9.36 -16.66 -5.88
C GLU A 137 -9.87 -18.03 -6.35
N GLU A 138 -9.20 -19.10 -5.96
CA GLU A 138 -9.64 -20.47 -6.24
C GLU A 138 -11.00 -20.72 -5.58
N ALA A 139 -11.18 -20.35 -4.31
CA ALA A 139 -12.43 -20.55 -3.60
C ALA A 139 -13.61 -19.80 -4.24
N ILE A 140 -13.46 -18.55 -4.69
CA ILE A 140 -14.55 -17.81 -5.36
C ILE A 140 -14.95 -18.43 -6.69
N GLN A 141 -14.00 -19.05 -7.41
CA GLN A 141 -14.28 -19.70 -8.69
C GLN A 141 -15.10 -21.00 -8.53
N HIS A 142 -14.93 -21.71 -7.42
CA HIS A 142 -15.61 -23.00 -7.19
C HIS A 142 -16.95 -22.89 -6.46
N THR A 143 -17.23 -21.77 -5.79
CA THR A 143 -18.32 -21.70 -4.82
C THR A 143 -19.66 -21.22 -5.38
N ASN A 144 -19.75 -20.85 -6.67
CA ASN A 144 -20.96 -20.30 -7.31
C ASN A 144 -21.66 -19.21 -6.45
N LEU A 145 -20.89 -18.45 -5.65
CA LEU A 145 -21.43 -17.47 -4.70
C LEU A 145 -21.84 -16.16 -5.35
N MET A 146 -21.49 -15.96 -6.61
CA MET A 146 -21.64 -14.71 -7.33
C MET A 146 -22.12 -14.98 -8.76
N SER A 147 -22.75 -13.98 -9.36
CA SER A 147 -23.07 -14.05 -10.80
C SER A 147 -21.78 -14.15 -11.62
N SER A 148 -21.85 -14.75 -12.81
CA SER A 148 -20.70 -14.83 -13.72
C SER A 148 -20.11 -13.45 -14.04
N GLY A 149 -20.95 -12.43 -14.19
CA GLY A 149 -20.52 -11.04 -14.41
C GLY A 149 -19.81 -10.43 -13.19
N ASP A 150 -20.27 -10.71 -11.98
CA ASP A 150 -19.61 -10.21 -10.76
C ASP A 150 -18.30 -10.92 -10.47
N LEU A 151 -18.25 -12.24 -10.68
CA LEU A 151 -17.00 -13.02 -10.57
C LEU A 151 -15.98 -12.50 -11.58
N GLN A 152 -16.39 -12.30 -12.84
CA GLN A 152 -15.53 -11.74 -13.89
C GLN A 152 -14.97 -10.38 -13.47
N ALA A 153 -15.80 -9.49 -12.91
CA ALA A 153 -15.34 -8.18 -12.44
C ALA A 153 -14.31 -8.29 -11.30
N VAL A 154 -14.51 -9.22 -10.36
CA VAL A 154 -13.53 -9.47 -9.28
C VAL A 154 -12.21 -9.99 -9.86
N LEU A 155 -12.26 -10.96 -10.77
CA LEU A 155 -11.07 -11.53 -11.43
C LEU A 155 -10.35 -10.51 -12.31
N GLU A 156 -11.08 -9.63 -12.98
CA GLU A 156 -10.52 -8.54 -13.78
C GLU A 156 -9.79 -7.51 -12.92
N ALA A 157 -10.36 -7.17 -11.77
CA ALA A 157 -9.72 -6.31 -10.77
C ALA A 157 -8.46 -6.95 -10.19
N GLN A 158 -8.43 -8.28 -9.99
CA GLN A 158 -7.20 -9.00 -9.61
C GLN A 158 -6.11 -8.81 -10.65
N ALA A 159 -6.51 -8.69 -11.91
CA ALA A 159 -5.61 -8.66 -13.02
C ALA A 159 -5.10 -7.25 -13.40
N GLY A 160 -5.55 -6.13 -12.80
CA GLY A 160 -4.92 -4.82 -13.08
C GLY A 160 -5.58 -3.54 -12.50
N PHE A 161 -4.90 -2.42 -12.74
CA PHE A 161 -5.24 -1.05 -12.30
C PHE A 161 -6.43 -0.44 -13.07
N GLY A 162 -7.68 -0.78 -12.74
CA GLY A 162 -8.86 -0.10 -13.29
C GLY A 162 -9.09 1.29 -12.67
N GLY A 163 -9.93 2.13 -13.27
CA GLY A 163 -10.25 3.49 -12.78
C GLY A 163 -10.62 3.62 -11.29
N HIS A 164 -11.11 2.55 -10.65
CA HIS A 164 -11.41 2.49 -9.21
C HIS A 164 -10.17 2.58 -8.29
N PHE A 165 -8.94 2.56 -8.81
CA PHE A 165 -7.75 2.71 -7.97
C PHE A 165 -7.10 4.10 -8.13
N LEU A 166 -7.67 4.99 -8.95
CA LEU A 166 -7.15 6.33 -9.20
C LEU A 166 -7.23 7.22 -7.94
N GLY A 167 -6.14 7.88 -7.56
CA GLY A 167 -6.10 8.74 -6.38
C GLY A 167 -6.27 7.97 -5.06
N THR A 168 -5.93 6.70 -5.03
CA THR A 168 -5.97 5.88 -3.81
C THR A 168 -4.57 5.56 -3.30
N THR A 169 -4.48 5.43 -1.98
CA THR A 169 -3.24 5.09 -1.29
C THR A 169 -3.48 3.91 -0.38
N VAL A 170 -2.62 2.89 -0.46
CA VAL A 170 -2.57 1.78 0.49
C VAL A 170 -1.22 1.80 1.18
N SER A 171 -1.22 1.56 2.49
CA SER A 171 -0.01 1.64 3.29
C SER A 171 0.09 0.49 4.30
N LYS A 172 1.32 0.10 4.63
CA LYS A 172 1.62 -1.01 5.53
C LYS A 172 2.89 -0.72 6.32
N TRP A 173 2.87 -1.03 7.61
CA TRP A 173 4.07 -0.98 8.44
C TRP A 173 5.05 -2.09 8.04
N MET A 174 6.30 -1.74 7.82
CA MET A 174 7.38 -2.65 7.44
C MET A 174 8.52 -2.54 8.46
N THR A 175 9.13 -3.67 8.80
CA THR A 175 10.28 -3.69 9.70
C THR A 175 11.57 -3.76 8.88
N LYS A 176 12.62 -3.08 9.34
CA LYS A 176 13.96 -3.19 8.77
C LYS A 176 14.45 -4.63 8.80
N LYS A 177 14.20 -5.33 9.90
CA LYS A 177 14.71 -6.69 10.12
C LYS A 177 14.11 -7.68 9.12
N GLU A 178 12.81 -7.61 8.86
CA GLU A 178 12.09 -8.63 8.08
C GLU A 178 11.85 -8.18 6.63
N GLY A 179 11.77 -6.87 6.39
CA GLY A 179 11.30 -6.32 5.13
C GLY A 179 9.80 -6.51 4.98
N GLY A 180 9.34 -6.85 3.78
CA GLY A 180 7.94 -7.16 3.52
C GLY A 180 7.50 -6.83 2.11
N GLN A 181 6.20 -6.95 1.87
CA GLN A 181 5.58 -6.57 0.60
C GLN A 181 4.23 -5.90 0.83
N ILE A 182 3.93 -4.98 -0.09
CA ILE A 182 2.66 -4.26 -0.18
C ILE A 182 2.21 -4.26 -1.65
N TRP A 183 0.91 -4.34 -1.85
CA TRP A 183 0.27 -4.36 -3.17
C TRP A 183 -0.84 -3.33 -3.18
N HIS A 184 -1.05 -2.71 -4.34
CA HIS A 184 -2.13 -1.76 -4.55
C HIS A 184 -2.41 -1.58 -6.03
N GLY A 185 -3.66 -1.78 -6.47
CA GLY A 185 -4.07 -1.55 -7.85
C GLY A 185 -3.22 -2.28 -8.90
N GLY A 186 -2.74 -3.50 -8.63
CA GLY A 186 -1.84 -4.24 -9.52
C GLY A 186 -0.37 -3.79 -9.52
N HIS A 187 -0.01 -2.81 -8.69
CA HIS A 187 1.36 -2.44 -8.39
C HIS A 187 1.83 -3.13 -7.11
N LYS A 188 3.13 -3.39 -7.01
CA LYS A 188 3.74 -4.08 -5.88
C LYS A 188 5.08 -3.48 -5.52
N ILE A 189 5.33 -3.43 -4.23
CA ILE A 189 6.66 -3.22 -3.66
C ILE A 189 7.04 -4.47 -2.87
N LYS A 190 8.28 -4.92 -3.02
CA LYS A 190 8.89 -5.95 -2.18
C LYS A 190 10.23 -5.47 -1.62
N PHE A 191 10.27 -5.25 -0.31
CA PHE A 191 11.47 -4.97 0.45
C PHE A 191 12.13 -6.28 0.92
N PRO A 192 13.38 -6.56 0.55
CA PRO A 192 14.13 -7.61 1.23
C PRO A 192 14.49 -7.20 2.66
N ALA A 193 14.74 -8.19 3.52
CA ALA A 193 15.24 -7.98 4.87
C ALA A 193 16.50 -7.09 4.88
N GLY A 194 16.48 -6.03 5.69
CA GLY A 194 17.54 -5.04 5.83
C GLY A 194 17.55 -3.93 4.77
N ALA A 195 16.63 -3.91 3.80
CA ALA A 195 16.57 -2.86 2.78
C ALA A 195 16.25 -1.49 3.37
N LEU A 196 15.32 -1.44 4.31
CA LEU A 196 14.94 -0.19 4.94
C LEU A 196 16.04 0.32 5.89
N PRO A 197 16.30 1.63 5.97
CA PRO A 197 17.24 2.22 6.92
C PRO A 197 16.78 2.03 8.37
N GLN A 198 15.46 2.06 8.60
CA GLN A 198 14.76 1.86 9.87
C GLN A 198 13.35 1.32 9.61
N ASP A 199 12.66 0.87 10.66
CA ASP A 199 11.24 0.51 10.57
C ASP A 199 10.44 1.71 10.07
N SER A 200 9.57 1.49 9.08
CA SER A 200 8.86 2.58 8.42
C SER A 200 7.53 2.13 7.83
N LYS A 201 6.67 3.11 7.58
CA LYS A 201 5.40 2.92 6.88
C LYS A 201 5.67 2.98 5.37
N ALA A 202 5.53 1.86 4.68
CA ALA A 202 5.56 1.83 3.23
C ALA A 202 4.18 2.15 2.66
N ALA A 203 4.12 2.82 1.52
CA ALA A 203 2.86 3.07 0.82
C ALA A 203 3.02 2.97 -0.69
N ILE A 204 1.91 2.67 -1.35
CA ILE A 204 1.74 2.83 -2.79
C ILE A 204 0.59 3.82 -2.96
N GLU A 205 0.86 4.93 -3.62
CA GLU A 205 -0.12 5.92 -4.04
C GLU A 205 -0.23 5.89 -5.55
N ILE A 206 -1.45 5.85 -6.07
CA ILE A 206 -1.64 5.79 -7.50
C ILE A 206 -2.31 7.06 -7.96
N SER A 207 -1.61 7.81 -8.80
CA SER A 207 -2.04 9.13 -9.27
C SER A 207 -3.39 9.05 -9.96
N SER A 208 -4.21 10.10 -9.82
CA SER A 208 -5.45 10.30 -10.56
C SER A 208 -5.23 10.82 -12.00
N SER A 209 -3.98 10.97 -12.44
CA SER A 209 -3.65 11.51 -13.77
C SER A 209 -4.09 10.59 -14.92
N ASN A 210 -4.03 11.09 -16.16
CA ASN A 210 -4.27 10.25 -17.34
C ASN A 210 -3.06 9.38 -17.71
N TYR A 211 -1.97 9.41 -16.94
CA TYR A 211 -0.77 8.62 -17.16
C TYR A 211 -0.64 7.56 -16.08
N VAL A 212 0.05 6.45 -16.35
CA VAL A 212 0.40 5.52 -15.26
C VAL A 212 1.50 6.13 -14.43
N GLN A 213 1.10 6.79 -13.35
CA GLN A 213 1.98 7.37 -12.35
C GLN A 213 1.68 6.75 -10.99
N VAL A 214 2.72 6.22 -10.37
CA VAL A 214 2.65 5.56 -9.07
C VAL A 214 3.75 6.13 -8.20
N GLU A 215 3.39 6.59 -7.02
CA GLU A 215 4.32 7.09 -6.03
C GLU A 215 4.50 6.03 -4.95
N PHE A 216 5.76 5.79 -4.58
CA PHE A 216 6.11 4.81 -3.57
C PHE A 216 6.72 5.54 -2.36
N LEU A 217 6.31 5.12 -1.16
CA LEU A 217 6.83 5.66 0.10
C LEU A 217 7.48 4.54 0.93
N PRO A 218 8.44 4.83 1.81
CA PRO A 218 8.96 6.17 2.12
C PRO A 218 9.95 6.69 1.06
N ASP A 219 10.05 8.02 0.96
CA ASP A 219 11.07 8.68 0.14
C ASP A 219 12.48 8.41 0.66
N GLY A 220 13.45 8.49 -0.25
CA GLY A 220 14.88 8.39 0.06
C GLY A 220 15.48 7.04 -0.32
N TRP A 221 16.72 6.82 0.16
CA TRP A 221 17.58 5.71 -0.28
C TRP A 221 17.50 4.48 0.63
N PHE A 222 17.62 3.31 0.01
CA PHE A 222 17.60 2.01 0.67
C PHE A 222 19.01 1.41 0.79
N ASN A 223 19.19 0.56 1.81
CA ASN A 223 20.44 -0.19 2.01
C ASN A 223 20.59 -1.37 1.05
N LYS A 224 19.49 -1.78 0.39
CA LYS A 224 19.44 -2.86 -0.60
C LYS A 224 18.41 -2.51 -1.66
N GLU A 225 18.58 -3.08 -2.84
CA GLU A 225 17.58 -2.98 -3.90
C GLU A 225 16.20 -3.44 -3.43
N VAL A 226 15.20 -2.63 -3.73
CA VAL A 226 13.79 -2.92 -3.53
C VAL A 226 13.19 -3.27 -4.88
N THR A 227 12.40 -4.34 -4.94
CA THR A 227 11.76 -4.74 -6.20
C THR A 227 10.42 -4.02 -6.32
N VAL A 228 10.27 -3.26 -7.40
CA VAL A 228 9.01 -2.62 -7.79
C VAL A 228 8.42 -3.37 -8.99
N THR A 229 7.11 -3.60 -8.94
CA THR A 229 6.35 -4.14 -10.07
C THR A 229 5.20 -3.18 -10.38
N ILE A 230 5.12 -2.71 -11.62
CA ILE A 230 4.03 -1.84 -12.07
C ILE A 230 3.23 -2.57 -13.14
N SER A 231 1.91 -2.67 -12.95
CA SER A 231 1.02 -3.19 -13.98
C SER A 231 0.80 -2.15 -15.09
N TYR A 232 0.79 -2.63 -16.33
CA TYR A 232 0.49 -1.83 -17.52
C TYR A 232 -0.76 -2.33 -18.27
N LYS A 233 -1.58 -3.20 -17.65
CA LYS A 233 -2.76 -3.81 -18.30
C LYS A 233 -3.73 -2.78 -18.90
N ASN A 234 -3.84 -1.61 -18.28
CA ASN A 234 -4.73 -0.52 -18.69
C ASN A 234 -3.98 0.69 -19.28
N VAL A 235 -2.76 0.47 -19.77
CA VAL A 235 -2.03 1.46 -20.58
C VAL A 235 -2.52 1.40 -22.02
N ASP A 236 -2.67 2.56 -22.67
CA ASP A 236 -2.85 2.61 -24.11
C ASP A 236 -1.50 2.34 -24.79
N LEU A 237 -1.41 1.16 -25.41
CA LEU A 237 -0.22 0.67 -26.10
C LEU A 237 -0.39 0.76 -27.63
N SER A 238 -1.33 1.55 -28.12
CA SER A 238 -1.56 1.72 -29.55
C SER A 238 -0.29 2.21 -30.25
N GLY A 239 0.31 1.33 -31.08
CA GLY A 239 1.55 1.63 -31.79
C GLY A 239 2.84 1.48 -30.95
N VAL A 240 2.76 0.93 -29.75
CA VAL A 240 3.91 0.69 -28.86
C VAL A 240 4.27 -0.80 -28.84
N ASP A 241 5.55 -1.13 -29.03
CA ASP A 241 6.06 -2.48 -28.78
C ASP A 241 6.15 -2.72 -27.27
N GLU A 242 5.41 -3.69 -26.76
CA GLU A 242 5.46 -4.03 -25.33
C GLU A 242 6.87 -4.40 -24.85
N LYS A 243 7.74 -4.92 -25.72
CA LYS A 243 9.12 -5.27 -25.36
C LYS A 243 10.00 -4.05 -25.15
N SER A 244 9.63 -2.88 -25.68
CA SER A 244 10.37 -1.63 -25.48
C SER A 244 9.94 -0.89 -24.21
N LEU A 245 8.93 -1.39 -23.49
CA LEU A 245 8.48 -0.79 -22.25
C LEU A 245 9.59 -0.78 -21.21
N THR A 246 9.68 0.33 -20.50
CA THR A 246 10.66 0.56 -19.46
C THR A 246 10.05 1.30 -18.28
N LEU A 247 10.63 1.17 -17.10
CA LEU A 247 10.22 1.91 -15.91
C LEU A 247 11.04 3.20 -15.87
N ALA A 248 10.42 4.32 -15.53
CA ALA A 248 11.13 5.58 -15.35
C ALA A 248 10.75 6.23 -14.03
N TRP A 249 11.69 6.96 -13.43
CA TRP A 249 11.49 7.72 -12.21
C TRP A 249 11.54 9.21 -12.50
N TYR A 250 10.80 10.03 -11.76
CA TYR A 250 10.78 11.47 -11.94
C TYR A 250 11.90 12.13 -11.14
N ASP A 251 12.83 12.79 -11.82
CA ASP A 251 13.84 13.64 -11.21
C ASP A 251 13.30 15.05 -11.04
N GLU A 252 12.93 15.39 -9.81
CA GLU A 252 12.40 16.71 -9.45
C GLU A 252 13.42 17.84 -9.65
N THR A 253 14.72 17.53 -9.64
CA THR A 253 15.78 18.54 -9.83
C THR A 253 15.83 19.00 -11.28
N THR A 254 15.72 18.06 -12.21
CA THR A 254 15.76 18.34 -13.65
C THR A 254 14.38 18.52 -14.26
N GLY A 255 13.33 18.05 -13.58
CA GLY A 255 11.97 17.99 -14.07
C GLY A 255 11.76 16.91 -15.15
N GLU A 256 12.62 15.89 -15.18
CA GLU A 256 12.68 14.89 -16.26
C GLU A 256 12.37 13.46 -15.78
N TRP A 257 11.85 12.63 -16.69
CA TRP A 257 11.71 11.20 -16.45
C TRP A 257 12.97 10.47 -16.87
N ILE A 258 13.59 9.78 -15.91
CA ILE A 258 14.85 9.07 -16.08
C ILE A 258 14.56 7.56 -16.14
N ASP A 259 14.98 6.92 -17.23
CA ASP A 259 14.80 5.47 -17.40
C ASP A 259 15.60 4.69 -16.33
N VAL A 260 14.97 3.64 -15.81
CA VAL A 260 15.48 2.68 -14.81
C VAL A 260 15.78 1.34 -15.47
N GLY A 261 15.18 1.07 -16.63
CA GLY A 261 15.09 -0.27 -17.20
C GLY A 261 13.94 -1.08 -16.59
N GLY A 262 14.06 -2.39 -16.71
CA GLY A 262 13.10 -3.34 -16.16
C GLY A 262 12.97 -4.59 -17.04
N SER A 263 12.27 -5.59 -16.49
CA SER A 263 11.88 -6.80 -17.20
C SER A 263 10.38 -6.80 -17.42
N VAL A 264 9.97 -6.94 -18.67
CA VAL A 264 8.56 -6.95 -19.10
C VAL A 264 8.04 -8.38 -19.13
N ASP A 265 6.95 -8.64 -18.40
CA ASP A 265 6.13 -9.85 -18.53
C ASP A 265 4.89 -9.55 -19.36
N ILE A 266 4.94 -9.87 -20.66
CA ILE A 266 3.87 -9.61 -21.63
C ILE A 266 2.58 -10.37 -21.28
N LYS A 267 2.69 -11.55 -20.67
CA LYS A 267 1.52 -12.37 -20.34
C LYS A 267 0.79 -11.76 -19.14
N LYS A 268 1.53 -11.34 -18.11
CA LYS A 268 0.96 -10.74 -16.89
C LYS A 268 0.70 -9.24 -17.01
N LYS A 269 1.22 -8.60 -18.06
CA LYS A 269 1.19 -7.14 -18.28
C LYS A 269 1.85 -6.37 -17.15
N TRP A 270 3.04 -6.81 -16.72
CA TRP A 270 3.82 -6.18 -15.66
C TRP A 270 5.21 -5.78 -16.14
N ILE A 271 5.73 -4.67 -15.60
CA ILE A 271 7.15 -4.36 -15.63
C ILE A 271 7.72 -4.46 -14.21
N THR A 272 8.87 -5.12 -14.07
CA THR A 272 9.58 -5.28 -12.79
C THR A 272 10.96 -4.67 -12.87
N ALA A 273 11.33 -3.86 -11.89
CA ALA A 273 12.68 -3.31 -11.75
C ALA A 273 13.16 -3.39 -10.30
N ASN A 274 14.47 -3.34 -10.12
CA ASN A 274 15.12 -3.17 -8.82
C ASN A 274 15.57 -1.71 -8.69
N VAL A 275 15.19 -1.07 -7.59
CA VAL A 275 15.45 0.36 -7.35
C VAL A 275 16.10 0.59 -5.99
N TRP A 276 16.90 1.65 -5.90
CA TRP A 276 17.65 2.02 -4.69
C TRP A 276 17.03 3.16 -3.89
N HIS A 277 16.02 3.81 -4.43
CA HIS A 277 15.27 4.87 -3.76
C HIS A 277 13.82 4.83 -4.22
N PHE A 278 12.95 5.56 -3.53
CA PHE A 278 11.61 5.85 -4.05
C PHE A 278 11.40 7.32 -4.38
N THR A 279 10.48 7.52 -5.31
CA THR A 279 9.95 8.78 -5.83
C THR A 279 8.66 8.41 -6.60
N GLN A 280 8.22 9.26 -7.51
CA GLN A 280 7.23 8.94 -8.52
C GLN A 280 7.83 8.10 -9.66
N TYR A 281 7.10 7.06 -10.04
CA TYR A 281 7.43 6.16 -11.15
C TYR A 281 6.35 6.15 -12.22
N THR A 282 6.77 5.89 -13.45
CA THR A 282 5.89 5.71 -14.60
C THR A 282 6.37 4.57 -15.50
N ILE A 283 5.53 4.22 -16.47
CA ILE A 283 5.91 3.35 -17.59
C ILE A 283 6.18 4.24 -18.79
N SER A 284 7.26 3.95 -19.50
CA SER A 284 7.66 4.65 -20.70
C SER A 284 8.15 3.67 -21.77
N THR A 285 8.61 4.20 -22.89
CA THR A 285 9.28 3.48 -23.97
C THR A 285 10.70 4.01 -24.12
N LYS A 286 11.64 3.12 -24.42
CA LYS A 286 13.01 3.49 -24.79
C LYS A 286 13.09 4.16 -26.16
#